data_AF-A0A9X2XU42-F1
#
_entry.id   AF-A0A9X2XU42-F1
#
_cell.length_a   1.000
_cell.length_b   1.000
_cell.length_c   1.000
_cell.angle_alpha   90.00
_cell.angle_beta   90.00
_cell.angle_gamma   90.00
#
_symmetry.space_group_name_H-M   'P 1'
#
loop_
_entity.id
_entity.type
_entity.pdbx_description
1 polymer ?
#
loop_
_entity_poly.entity_id
_entity_poly.type
_entity_poly.pdbx_seq_one_letter_code
_entity_poly.pdbx_strand_id
1 'polypeptide(L)'
;MSSHRAVLARTALAAAVPAVALLAVAPSRRRAASDSRGYIDSTARCAAPATAVVFGSTDGSRVAICRLADGDLEYRGVRVRDGARLITEASQSADGAFTAARDGIEYMVTSDALVISAGEKVIRDEPMLDFHRPGSTSAPSAVTSPGAGPTSSATPTTPLPPPLPAEKGAAGSS
;
A
#
# COMPACT_ATOMS: atom_id res chain seq x y z
N MET A 1 -67.75 -40.47 -17.95
CA MET A 1 -66.89 -41.68 -18.00
C MET A 1 -65.52 -41.20 -18.48
N SER A 2 -64.39 -41.31 -17.80
CA SER A 2 -64.04 -41.78 -16.47
C SER A 2 -62.74 -41.08 -16.10
N SER A 3 -62.65 -40.64 -14.85
CA SER A 3 -61.44 -40.18 -14.21
C SER A 3 -60.47 -41.35 -14.03
N HIS A 4 -59.19 -41.17 -14.38
CA HIS A 4 -58.11 -41.96 -13.78
C HIS A 4 -56.98 -41.02 -13.34
N ARG A 5 -56.96 -40.77 -12.03
CA ARG A 5 -55.76 -40.34 -11.30
C ARG A 5 -54.78 -41.51 -11.29
N ALA A 6 -53.55 -41.27 -11.72
CA ALA A 6 -52.41 -42.13 -11.39
C ALA A 6 -51.30 -41.25 -10.83
N VAL A 7 -51.17 -41.31 -9.50
CA VAL A 7 -50.05 -40.80 -8.72
C VAL A 7 -48.89 -41.74 -8.93
N LEU A 8 -47.74 -41.27 -9.45
CA LEU A 8 -46.48 -42.00 -9.29
C LEU A 8 -45.29 -41.04 -9.09
N ALA A 9 -44.87 -41.03 -7.82
CA ALA A 9 -43.50 -41.02 -7.29
C ALA A 9 -42.47 -40.03 -7.87
N ARG A 10 -42.19 -39.00 -7.08
CA ARG A 10 -40.96 -38.19 -7.15
C ARG A 10 -39.78 -39.00 -6.64
N THR A 11 -38.92 -39.51 -7.52
CA THR A 11 -37.59 -40.00 -7.14
C THR A 11 -36.59 -38.85 -7.28
N ALA A 12 -36.26 -38.21 -6.16
CA ALA A 12 -35.15 -37.26 -6.10
C ALA A 12 -33.83 -38.05 -5.96
N LEU A 13 -33.03 -38.12 -7.03
CA LEU A 13 -31.63 -38.51 -6.92
C LEU A 13 -30.85 -37.31 -6.36
N ALA A 14 -30.46 -37.40 -5.08
CA ALA A 14 -29.48 -36.49 -4.50
C ALA A 14 -28.10 -36.85 -5.04
N ALA A 15 -27.66 -36.17 -6.10
CA ALA A 15 -26.27 -36.22 -6.56
C ALA A 15 -25.41 -35.36 -5.62
N ALA A 16 -24.63 -36.01 -4.75
CA ALA A 16 -23.62 -35.35 -3.95
C ALA A 16 -22.47 -34.90 -4.86
N VAL A 17 -22.43 -33.61 -5.19
CA VAL A 17 -21.31 -32.98 -5.91
C VAL A 17 -20.16 -32.80 -4.90
N PRO A 18 -18.96 -33.37 -5.12
CA PRO A 18 -17.81 -33.05 -4.28
C PRO A 18 -17.38 -31.62 -4.59
N ALA A 19 -17.55 -30.71 -3.63
CA ALA A 19 -17.01 -29.37 -3.71
C ALA A 19 -15.48 -29.46 -3.61
N VAL A 20 -14.80 -29.49 -4.76
CA VAL A 20 -13.35 -29.39 -4.83
C VAL A 20 -12.98 -27.95 -4.49
N ALA A 21 -12.55 -27.72 -3.25
CA ALA A 21 -12.04 -26.43 -2.82
C ALA A 21 -10.71 -26.14 -3.54
N LEU A 22 -10.74 -25.28 -4.56
CA LEU A 22 -9.54 -24.74 -5.18
C LEU A 22 -8.86 -23.81 -4.18
N LEU A 23 -7.76 -24.28 -3.59
CA LEU A 23 -6.84 -23.43 -2.83
C LEU A 23 -6.20 -22.44 -3.81
N ALA A 24 -6.70 -21.21 -3.82
CA ALA A 24 -6.06 -20.11 -4.53
C ALA A 24 -4.71 -19.80 -3.86
N VAL A 25 -3.62 -20.28 -4.46
CA VAL A 25 -2.28 -19.84 -4.08
C VAL A 25 -2.14 -18.39 -4.52
N ALA A 26 -2.18 -17.47 -3.56
CA ALA A 26 -1.89 -16.08 -3.84
C ALA A 26 -0.42 -15.96 -4.31
N PRO A 27 -0.14 -15.32 -5.45
CA PRO A 27 1.24 -15.12 -5.89
C PRO A 27 1.96 -14.27 -4.85
N SER A 28 3.07 -14.78 -4.33
CA SER A 28 3.99 -13.99 -3.51
C SER A 28 4.62 -12.93 -4.42
N ARG A 29 4.19 -11.67 -4.27
CA ARG A 29 4.80 -10.53 -4.97
C ARG A 29 6.25 -10.42 -4.51
N ARG A 30 7.18 -10.90 -5.33
CA ARG A 30 8.61 -10.74 -5.07
C ARG A 30 8.89 -9.24 -5.03
N ARG A 31 9.34 -8.75 -3.87
CA ARG A 31 9.76 -7.35 -3.71
C ARG A 31 10.83 -7.04 -4.76
N ALA A 32 10.64 -5.94 -5.49
CA ALA A 32 11.58 -5.52 -6.51
C ALA A 32 12.96 -5.27 -5.89
N ALA A 33 14.02 -5.70 -6.57
CA ALA A 33 15.38 -5.44 -6.11
C ALA A 33 15.65 -3.93 -6.14
N SER A 34 16.34 -3.41 -5.14
CA SER A 34 16.60 -1.98 -4.97
C SER A 34 17.96 -1.73 -4.32
N ASP A 35 18.53 -0.56 -4.58
CA ASP A 35 19.71 -0.05 -3.88
C ASP A 35 19.52 1.41 -3.46
N SER A 36 20.59 2.09 -3.03
CA SER A 36 20.54 3.49 -2.56
C SER A 36 20.07 4.49 -3.63
N ARG A 37 19.93 4.07 -4.90
CA ARG A 37 19.40 4.89 -5.99
C ARG A 37 17.97 4.54 -6.38
N GLY A 38 17.34 3.56 -5.72
CA GLY A 38 15.98 3.09 -5.98
C GLY A 38 15.93 1.69 -6.61
N TYR A 39 14.79 1.34 -7.21
CA TYR A 39 14.59 0.03 -7.85
C TYR A 39 15.58 -0.22 -8.98
N ILE A 40 16.28 -1.34 -8.91
CA ILE A 40 17.13 -1.86 -9.97
C ILE A 40 16.25 -2.11 -11.21
N ASP A 41 16.79 -1.85 -12.40
CA ASP A 41 16.10 -1.95 -13.69
C ASP A 41 14.86 -1.05 -13.86
N SER A 42 14.72 -0.02 -13.02
CA SER A 42 13.71 1.02 -13.22
C SER A 42 14.32 2.27 -13.86
N THR A 43 13.68 2.82 -14.89
CA THR A 43 14.11 4.10 -15.44
C THR A 43 13.78 5.29 -14.54
N ALA A 44 13.01 5.09 -13.46
CA ALA A 44 12.84 6.07 -12.39
C ALA A 44 14.05 6.12 -11.44
N ARG A 45 14.90 5.09 -11.40
CA ARG A 45 16.08 5.01 -10.52
C ARG A 45 17.01 6.23 -10.68
N CYS A 46 17.47 6.79 -9.57
CA CYS A 46 18.35 7.96 -9.57
C CYS A 46 19.63 7.74 -10.39
N ALA A 47 20.02 8.73 -11.18
CA ALA A 47 21.29 8.70 -11.91
C ALA A 47 22.44 8.92 -10.92
N ALA A 48 23.56 8.19 -11.06
CA ALA A 48 24.73 8.50 -10.24
C ALA A 48 25.23 9.93 -10.53
N PRO A 49 25.72 10.66 -9.52
CA PRO A 49 25.95 10.23 -8.14
C PRO A 49 24.74 10.41 -7.20
N ALA A 50 23.59 10.85 -7.70
CA ALA A 50 22.40 11.10 -6.88
C ALA A 50 21.91 9.82 -6.18
N THR A 51 21.38 10.00 -4.97
CA THR A 51 20.77 8.94 -4.16
C THR A 51 19.28 9.19 -3.99
N ALA A 52 18.51 8.13 -3.79
CA ALA A 52 17.07 8.26 -3.56
C ALA A 52 16.82 8.74 -2.12
N VAL A 53 16.02 9.80 -1.97
CA VAL A 53 15.45 10.21 -0.68
C VAL A 53 14.25 9.33 -0.35
N VAL A 54 13.40 9.09 -1.34
CA VAL A 54 12.33 8.09 -1.31
C VAL A 54 12.15 7.47 -2.69
N PHE A 55 11.61 6.25 -2.75
CA PHE A 55 11.16 5.65 -4.00
C PHE A 55 10.02 4.67 -3.74
N GLY A 56 9.12 4.50 -4.71
CA GLY A 56 7.94 3.67 -4.53
C GLY A 56 7.35 3.15 -5.84
N SER A 57 6.47 2.17 -5.72
CA SER A 57 5.78 1.53 -6.83
C SER A 57 4.28 1.51 -6.57
N THR A 58 3.51 1.88 -7.58
CA THR A 58 2.06 1.67 -7.66
C THR A 58 1.79 0.53 -8.66
N ASP A 59 0.51 0.24 -8.93
CA ASP A 59 0.15 -0.65 -10.05
C ASP A 59 0.51 -0.04 -11.42
N GLY A 60 0.50 1.29 -11.54
CA GLY A 60 0.64 2.01 -12.81
C GLY A 60 2.00 2.69 -13.02
N SER A 61 2.75 2.92 -11.95
CA SER A 61 3.89 3.82 -11.93
C SER A 61 5.00 3.35 -11.00
N ARG A 62 6.23 3.75 -11.30
CA ARG A 62 7.35 3.74 -10.36
C ARG A 62 7.90 5.15 -10.24
N VAL A 63 8.23 5.56 -9.02
CA VAL A 63 8.72 6.90 -8.73
C VAL A 63 9.97 6.85 -7.86
N ALA A 64 10.83 7.85 -8.01
CA ALA A 64 11.91 8.16 -7.09
C ALA A 64 12.02 9.67 -6.93
N ILE A 65 12.31 10.10 -5.70
CA ILE A 65 12.78 11.45 -5.41
C ILE A 65 14.27 11.34 -5.15
N CYS A 66 15.07 12.00 -5.98
CA CYS A 66 16.52 11.92 -5.96
C CYS A 66 17.10 13.18 -5.35
N ARG A 67 18.08 13.03 -4.45
CA ARG A 67 18.92 14.14 -4.01
C ARG A 67 20.10 14.26 -4.95
N LEU A 68 20.15 15.38 -5.67
CA LEU A 68 21.23 15.74 -6.56
C LEU A 68 22.47 16.19 -5.76
N ALA A 69 23.60 16.40 -6.46
CA ALA A 69 24.88 16.71 -5.82
C ALA A 69 24.93 18.10 -5.19
N ASP A 70 24.15 19.05 -5.72
CA ASP A 70 23.91 20.39 -5.17
C ASP A 70 22.94 20.39 -3.98
N GLY A 71 22.27 19.27 -3.72
CA GLY A 71 21.30 19.09 -2.65
C GLY A 71 19.84 19.22 -3.10
N ASP A 72 19.60 19.65 -4.34
CA ASP A 72 18.27 19.81 -4.91
C ASP A 72 17.57 18.46 -5.07
N LEU A 73 16.25 18.51 -5.16
CA LEU A 73 15.43 17.33 -5.34
C LEU A 73 14.97 17.21 -6.79
N GLU A 74 15.10 16.01 -7.34
CA GLU A 74 14.60 15.66 -8.67
C GLU A 74 13.53 14.57 -8.54
N TYR A 75 12.35 14.81 -9.10
CA TYR A 75 11.35 13.78 -9.31
C TYR A 75 11.69 12.98 -10.55
N ARG A 76 11.61 11.65 -10.44
CA ARG A 76 11.74 10.73 -11.57
C ARG A 76 10.59 9.73 -11.54
N GLY A 77 9.70 9.82 -12.51
CA GLY A 77 8.57 8.92 -12.70
C GLY A 77 8.74 8.07 -13.96
N VAL A 78 8.31 6.82 -13.91
CA VAL A 78 8.08 6.00 -15.10
C VAL A 78 6.74 5.29 -15.01
N ARG A 79 5.99 5.34 -16.10
CA ARG A 79 4.74 4.61 -16.23
C ARG A 79 5.02 3.16 -16.62
N VAL A 80 4.50 2.21 -15.86
CA VAL A 80 4.80 0.77 -16.01
C VAL A 80 4.35 0.22 -17.36
N ARG A 81 3.20 0.68 -17.88
CA ARG A 81 2.57 0.13 -19.09
C ARG A 81 3.39 0.32 -20.38
N ASP A 82 4.11 1.44 -20.50
CA ASP A 82 4.74 1.87 -21.75
C ASP A 82 6.14 2.49 -21.55
N GLY A 83 6.63 2.53 -20.32
CA GLY A 83 7.96 3.06 -20.02
C GLY A 83 8.08 4.58 -20.21
N ALA A 84 6.97 5.32 -20.36
CA ALA A 84 7.05 6.77 -20.50
C ALA A 84 7.63 7.40 -19.22
N ARG A 85 8.59 8.31 -19.40
CA ARG A 85 9.38 8.90 -18.33
C ARG A 85 9.04 10.37 -18.11
N LEU A 86 9.09 10.79 -16.86
CA LEU A 86 9.06 12.18 -16.46
C LEU A 86 10.22 12.43 -15.50
N ILE A 87 11.01 13.45 -15.78
CA ILE A 87 12.07 13.94 -14.89
C ILE A 87 11.89 15.45 -14.78
N THR A 88 11.77 15.96 -13.57
CA THR A 88 11.57 17.38 -13.30
C THR A 88 11.99 17.70 -11.87
N GLU A 89 12.18 18.98 -11.56
CA GLU A 89 12.49 19.44 -10.21
C GLU A 89 11.38 19.05 -9.23
N ALA A 90 11.78 18.71 -8.01
CA ALA A 90 10.89 18.40 -6.92
C ALA A 90 11.12 19.33 -5.74
N SER A 91 10.13 19.45 -4.90
CA SER A 91 10.22 20.12 -3.61
C SER A 91 9.63 19.22 -2.53
N GLN A 92 9.98 19.49 -1.27
CA GLN A 92 9.42 18.78 -0.13
C GLN A 92 8.53 19.75 0.65
N SER A 93 7.27 19.36 0.83
CA SER A 93 6.30 20.10 1.63
C SER A 93 6.55 19.87 3.13
N ALA A 94 6.00 20.76 3.97
CA ALA A 94 6.21 20.74 5.42
C ALA A 94 5.64 19.49 6.12
N ASP A 95 4.61 18.89 5.54
CA ASP A 95 3.98 17.63 5.93
C ASP A 95 4.77 16.38 5.46
N GLY A 96 5.87 16.57 4.74
CA GLY A 96 6.78 15.51 4.32
C GLY A 96 6.45 14.91 2.95
N ALA A 97 5.38 15.35 2.30
CA ALA A 97 5.08 15.02 0.91
C ALA A 97 6.13 15.62 -0.04
N PHE A 98 6.33 14.98 -1.17
CA PHE A 98 7.18 15.52 -2.25
C PHE A 98 6.31 15.93 -3.42
N THR A 99 6.49 17.14 -3.92
CA THR A 99 5.73 17.67 -5.05
C THR A 99 6.66 17.95 -6.22
N ALA A 100 6.16 17.74 -7.42
CA ALA A 100 6.84 18.07 -8.66
C ALA A 100 5.80 18.56 -9.67
N ALA A 101 6.17 19.49 -10.54
CA ALA A 101 5.25 20.03 -11.53
C ALA A 101 5.87 20.06 -12.92
N ARG A 102 5.06 19.79 -13.95
CA ARG A 102 5.43 19.98 -15.35
C ARG A 102 4.17 20.18 -16.20
N ASP A 103 4.20 21.19 -17.08
CA ASP A 103 3.11 21.46 -18.04
C ASP A 103 1.72 21.60 -17.40
N GLY A 104 1.65 22.18 -16.18
CA GLY A 104 0.41 22.34 -15.43
C GLY A 104 -0.11 21.06 -14.75
N ILE A 105 0.67 19.98 -14.77
CA ILE A 105 0.40 18.74 -14.02
C ILE A 105 1.29 18.71 -12.78
N GLU A 106 0.67 18.48 -11.63
CA GLU A 106 1.36 18.28 -10.36
C GLU A 106 1.38 16.78 -9.99
N TYR A 107 2.50 16.36 -9.40
CA TYR A 107 2.78 15.01 -8.97
C TYR A 107 3.14 15.06 -7.49
N MET A 108 2.23 14.62 -6.64
CA MET A 108 2.44 14.53 -5.20
C MET A 108 2.73 13.08 -4.81
N VAL A 109 3.89 12.87 -4.17
CA VAL A 109 4.38 11.58 -3.70
C VAL A 109 4.33 11.55 -2.19
N THR A 110 3.54 10.63 -1.64
CA THR A 110 3.51 10.31 -0.21
C THR A 110 3.84 8.83 -0.01
N SER A 111 3.92 8.37 1.24
CA SER A 111 4.03 6.94 1.54
C SER A 111 2.81 6.13 1.11
N ASP A 112 1.66 6.80 0.94
CA ASP A 112 0.36 6.16 0.76
C ASP A 112 -0.09 6.17 -0.70
N ALA A 113 0.25 7.22 -1.45
CA ALA A 113 -0.19 7.37 -2.84
C ALA A 113 0.76 8.23 -3.70
N LEU A 114 0.65 8.04 -5.01
CA LEU A 114 1.04 8.99 -6.04
C LEU A 114 -0.24 9.66 -6.55
N VAL A 115 -0.40 10.95 -6.22
CA VAL A 115 -1.53 11.75 -6.71
C VAL A 115 -1.03 12.62 -7.86
N ILE A 116 -1.76 12.58 -8.98
CA ILE A 116 -1.47 13.37 -10.18
C ILE A 116 -2.68 14.27 -10.44
N SER A 117 -2.46 15.58 -10.48
CA SER A 117 -3.52 16.58 -10.62
C SER A 117 -3.23 17.61 -11.72
N ALA A 118 -4.30 18.23 -12.24
CA ALA A 118 -4.21 19.46 -13.03
C ALA A 118 -5.06 20.53 -12.33
N GLY A 119 -4.40 21.49 -11.69
CA GLY A 119 -5.05 22.41 -10.76
C GLY A 119 -5.76 21.62 -9.65
N GLU A 120 -7.05 21.90 -9.44
CA GLU A 120 -7.86 21.27 -8.40
C GLU A 120 -8.38 19.87 -8.78
N LYS A 121 -8.18 19.43 -10.02
CA LYS A 121 -8.69 18.15 -10.51
C LYS A 121 -7.65 17.05 -10.37
N VAL A 122 -7.94 16.04 -9.55
CA VAL A 122 -7.19 14.77 -9.55
C VAL A 122 -7.45 14.01 -10.85
N ILE A 123 -6.37 13.76 -11.60
CA ILE A 123 -6.37 12.96 -12.84
C ILE A 123 -6.18 11.50 -12.49
N ARG A 124 -5.29 11.21 -11.53
CA ARG A 124 -4.99 9.85 -11.04
C ARG A 124 -4.68 9.91 -9.56
N ASP A 125 -5.21 8.94 -8.84
CA ASP A 125 -4.84 8.61 -7.48
C ASP A 125 -4.38 7.15 -7.49
N GLU A 126 -3.08 6.94 -7.35
CA GLU A 126 -2.46 5.62 -7.45
C GLU A 126 -1.90 5.21 -6.07
N PRO A 127 -2.50 4.20 -5.41
CA PRO A 127 -2.00 3.72 -4.11
C PRO A 127 -0.56 3.21 -4.21
N MET A 128 0.26 3.56 -3.22
CA MET A 128 1.60 3.01 -3.07
C MET A 128 1.49 1.56 -2.59
N LEU A 129 2.02 0.64 -3.39
CA LEU A 129 2.10 -0.78 -3.05
C LEU A 129 3.42 -1.13 -2.36
N ASP A 130 4.43 -0.27 -2.54
CA ASP A 130 5.75 -0.40 -1.95
C ASP A 130 6.37 1.01 -1.86
N PHE A 131 6.96 1.35 -0.72
CA PHE A 131 7.55 2.66 -0.47
C PHE A 131 8.79 2.53 0.41
N HIS A 132 9.90 3.13 -0.02
CA HIS A 132 11.20 3.04 0.64
C HIS A 132 11.71 4.43 0.97
N ARG A 133 12.20 4.57 2.20
CA ARG A 133 13.00 5.71 2.63
C ARG A 133 14.34 5.18 3.12
N PRO A 134 15.45 5.41 2.40
CA PRO A 134 16.76 5.00 2.92
C PRO A 134 17.01 5.57 4.32
N GLY A 135 17.40 4.69 5.26
CA GLY A 135 17.56 5.03 6.67
C GLY A 135 16.35 4.72 7.57
N SER A 136 15.17 4.39 7.01
CA SER A 136 14.08 3.78 7.80
C SER A 136 14.35 2.28 7.95
N THR A 137 15.23 1.91 8.87
CA THR A 137 15.42 0.52 9.26
C THR A 137 14.15 0.01 9.94
N SER A 138 13.26 -0.67 9.20
CA SER A 138 12.60 -1.83 9.79
C SER A 138 13.66 -2.93 9.83
N ALA A 139 14.32 -3.08 10.98
CA ALA A 139 15.30 -4.14 11.16
C ALA A 139 14.62 -5.50 10.91
N PRO A 140 15.19 -6.39 10.09
CA PRO A 140 14.80 -7.79 10.14
C PRO A 140 15.23 -8.30 11.52
N SER A 141 14.29 -8.79 12.32
CA SER A 141 14.60 -9.59 13.50
C SER A 141 15.47 -10.76 13.04
N ALA A 142 16.77 -10.66 13.26
CA ALA A 142 17.67 -11.79 13.09
C ALA A 142 17.21 -12.85 14.09
N VAL A 143 16.65 -13.94 13.55
CA VAL A 143 16.32 -15.13 14.33
C VAL A 143 17.64 -15.83 14.65
N THR A 144 18.20 -15.49 15.80
CA THR A 144 19.15 -16.38 16.47
C THR A 144 18.33 -17.12 17.51
N SER A 145 17.87 -18.34 17.16
CA SER A 145 17.40 -19.30 18.16
C SER A 145 18.53 -20.29 18.41
N PRO A 146 18.75 -20.67 19.68
CA PRO A 146 18.18 -21.94 20.06
C PRO A 146 17.44 -21.88 21.40
N GLY A 147 16.17 -22.31 21.37
CA GLY A 147 15.58 -23.25 22.33
C GLY A 147 15.25 -22.75 23.75
N ALA A 148 13.98 -22.43 23.98
CA ALA A 148 13.14 -22.96 25.08
C ALA A 148 11.67 -22.56 24.82
N GLY A 149 10.72 -23.41 25.23
CA GLY A 149 9.35 -23.51 24.72
C GLY A 149 8.40 -22.31 24.93
N PRO A 150 7.21 -22.34 24.29
CA PRO A 150 6.23 -21.25 24.40
C PRO A 150 5.28 -21.51 25.56
N THR A 151 5.22 -20.58 26.52
CA THR A 151 4.00 -20.30 27.29
C THR A 151 4.14 -18.92 27.91
N SER A 152 3.40 -17.95 27.38
CA SER A 152 2.64 -16.99 28.20
C SER A 152 1.69 -16.20 27.31
N SER A 153 0.42 -16.45 27.56
CA SER A 153 -0.72 -15.63 27.18
C SER A 153 -0.57 -14.25 27.82
N ALA A 154 -0.70 -13.17 27.04
CA ALA A 154 -0.96 -11.84 27.59
C ALA A 154 -1.69 -10.98 26.55
N THR A 155 -2.96 -10.76 26.81
CA THR A 155 -3.87 -9.80 26.17
C THR A 155 -3.30 -8.38 26.24
N PRO A 156 -3.25 -7.59 25.15
CA PRO A 156 -2.94 -6.18 25.25
C PRO A 156 -4.15 -5.40 25.76
N THR A 157 -4.14 -5.01 27.03
CA THR A 157 -5.06 -3.99 27.56
C THR A 157 -4.41 -2.63 27.38
N THR A 158 -4.80 -1.90 26.33
CA THR A 158 -4.48 -0.48 26.20
C THR A 158 -5.26 0.30 27.27
N PRO A 159 -4.60 1.12 28.12
CA PRO A 159 -5.30 2.04 29.01
C PRO A 159 -6.03 3.12 28.19
N LEU A 160 -7.33 3.26 28.43
CA LEU A 160 -8.17 4.29 27.83
C LEU A 160 -7.79 5.68 28.40
N PRO A 161 -7.72 6.75 27.60
CA PRO A 161 -7.41 8.09 28.10
C PRO A 161 -8.49 8.60 29.09
N PRO A 162 -8.11 9.45 30.05
CA PRO A 162 -9.05 9.98 31.05
C PRO A 162 -10.16 10.82 30.39
N PRO A 163 -11.41 10.72 30.86
CA PRO A 163 -12.55 11.42 30.28
C PRO A 163 -12.48 12.94 30.51
N LEU A 164 -12.95 13.71 29.52
CA LEU A 164 -13.01 15.17 29.57
C LEU A 164 -14.07 15.66 30.59
N PRO A 165 -13.85 16.79 31.30
CA PRO A 165 -14.72 17.28 32.38
C PRO A 165 -16.15 17.73 31.99
N ALA A 166 -16.58 17.55 30.74
CA ALA A 166 -17.80 18.19 30.22
C ALA A 166 -19.09 17.38 30.41
N GLU A 167 -19.07 16.16 30.96
CA GLU A 167 -20.27 15.31 31.07
C GLU A 167 -20.86 15.17 32.48
N LYS A 168 -20.48 16.01 33.45
CA LYS A 168 -21.15 16.02 34.76
C LYS A 168 -22.39 16.91 34.74
N GLY A 169 -23.45 16.40 34.12
CA GLY A 169 -24.78 17.00 34.11
C GLY A 169 -25.85 16.05 34.66
N ALA A 170 -26.49 16.51 35.76
CA ALA A 170 -27.88 16.24 36.15
C ALA A 170 -28.27 14.96 36.94
N ALA A 171 -29.25 15.20 37.82
CA ALA A 171 -30.02 14.34 38.75
C ALA A 171 -29.29 13.91 40.04
N GLY A 172 -29.69 14.26 41.27
CA GLY A 172 -30.95 14.82 41.79
C GLY A 172 -31.68 13.78 42.66
N SER A 173 -31.84 14.10 43.95
CA SER A 173 -32.84 13.60 44.92
C SER A 173 -32.68 12.19 45.50
N SER A 174 -32.44 12.10 46.82
CA SER A 174 -33.43 11.78 47.87
C SER A 174 -32.80 11.78 49.26
#